data_AF-A0A3D0VUT0-F1
#
_entry.id   AF-A0A3D0VUT0-F1
#
_cell.length_a   1.000
_cell.length_b   1.000
_cell.length_c   1.000
_cell.angle_alpha   90.00
_cell.angle_beta   90.00
_cell.angle_gamma   90.00
#
_symmetry.space_group_name_H-M   'P 1'
#
loop_
_entity.id
_entity.type
_entity.pdbx_description
1 polymer ?
#
loop_
_entity_poly.entity_id
_entity_poly.type
_entity_poly.pdbx_seq_one_letter_code
_entity_poly.pdbx_strand_id
1 'polypeptide(L)'
;MKVLKKTLTVLLTIAVVLTAVFLAGRYGWKLGGFRACQGAGITSVEVSETAVHITGFYPGSFPEGFCGYYSKEQDGKLYVGFRFSAVFGFFETGDFDITIPIKGKINEVILKTRMNEASLWRAPTGFLPQSEQYGVYVKLERNDVVSVSMSYDGFNRGMNNADLTAIESGEYIFMDNDIMMVSKDAGTPVPFRITAKDADGRIVASGAFSFDAQVEKMFLTITADGRIMEDKDDEG
;
A
#
# COMPACT_ATOMS: atom_id res chain seq x y z
N MET A 1 -52.18 43.39 -0.03
CA MET A 1 -52.18 41.90 -0.09
C MET A 1 -51.79 41.31 -1.44
N LYS A 2 -52.38 41.71 -2.59
CA LYS A 2 -52.03 41.14 -3.92
C LYS A 2 -50.57 41.35 -4.35
N VAL A 3 -50.04 42.56 -4.14
CA VAL A 3 -48.64 42.91 -4.49
C VAL A 3 -47.66 42.13 -3.63
N LEU A 4 -47.87 42.07 -2.32
CA LEU A 4 -47.05 41.30 -1.37
C LEU A 4 -46.99 39.80 -1.72
N LYS A 5 -48.13 39.19 -2.07
CA LYS A 5 -48.17 37.78 -2.53
C LYS A 5 -47.34 37.59 -3.81
N LYS A 6 -47.46 38.51 -4.78
CA LYS A 6 -46.71 38.43 -6.05
C LYS A 6 -45.20 38.61 -5.85
N THR A 7 -44.79 39.54 -4.99
CA THR A 7 -43.38 39.75 -4.63
C THR A 7 -42.81 38.53 -3.91
N LEU A 8 -43.58 37.94 -2.97
CA LEU A 8 -43.17 36.73 -2.27
C LEU A 8 -42.99 35.56 -3.24
N THR A 9 -43.93 35.35 -4.18
CA THR A 9 -43.80 34.30 -5.20
C THR A 9 -42.55 34.49 -6.06
N VAL A 10 -42.27 35.71 -6.53
CA VAL A 10 -41.06 35.98 -7.34
C VAL A 10 -39.79 35.70 -6.54
N LEU A 11 -39.73 36.13 -5.28
CA LEU A 11 -38.56 35.91 -4.43
C LEU A 11 -38.34 34.42 -4.14
N LEU A 12 -39.43 33.66 -3.95
CA LEU A 12 -39.40 32.22 -3.74
C LEU A 12 -38.94 31.49 -5.01
N THR A 13 -39.40 31.90 -6.19
CA THR A 13 -38.92 31.36 -7.47
C THR A 13 -37.43 31.61 -7.66
N ILE A 14 -36.94 32.82 -7.36
CA ILE A 14 -35.51 33.15 -7.45
C ILE A 14 -34.71 32.26 -6.48
N ALA A 15 -35.18 32.11 -5.23
CA ALA A 15 -34.53 31.27 -4.24
C ALA A 15 -34.45 29.80 -4.70
N VAL A 16 -35.52 29.26 -5.28
CA VAL A 16 -35.53 27.89 -5.83
C VAL A 16 -34.54 27.75 -6.99
N VAL A 17 -34.50 28.70 -7.91
CA VAL A 17 -33.56 28.68 -9.05
C VAL A 17 -32.12 28.76 -8.56
N LEU A 18 -31.80 29.66 -7.64
CA LEU A 18 -30.45 29.78 -7.07
C LEU A 18 -30.03 28.50 -6.32
N THR A 19 -30.96 27.89 -5.58
CA THR A 19 -30.72 26.62 -4.89
C THR A 19 -30.43 25.51 -5.89
N ALA A 20 -31.20 25.41 -6.97
CA ALA A 20 -30.99 24.41 -8.01
C ALA A 20 -29.62 24.58 -8.71
N VAL A 21 -29.24 25.82 -9.05
CA VAL A 21 -27.93 26.13 -9.63
C VAL A 21 -26.81 25.77 -8.66
N PHE A 22 -26.96 26.10 -7.38
CA PHE A 22 -25.98 25.78 -6.35
C PHE A 22 -25.80 24.26 -6.20
N LEU A 23 -26.90 23.49 -6.09
CA LEU A 23 -26.84 22.03 -5.99
C LEU A 23 -26.20 21.40 -7.24
N ALA A 24 -26.53 21.91 -8.43
CA ALA A 24 -25.93 21.47 -9.68
C ALA A 24 -24.42 21.74 -9.72
N GLY A 25 -23.97 22.92 -9.30
CA GLY A 25 -22.54 23.24 -9.19
C GLY A 25 -21.81 22.39 -8.15
N ARG A 26 -22.43 22.22 -6.97
CA ARG A 26 -21.84 21.53 -5.81
C ARG A 26 -21.75 20.02 -5.97
N TYR A 27 -22.69 19.39 -6.68
CA TYR A 27 -22.80 17.93 -6.78
C TYR A 27 -22.83 17.38 -8.21
N GLY A 28 -23.15 18.20 -9.22
CA GLY A 28 -23.31 17.75 -10.60
C GLY A 28 -22.03 17.17 -11.20
N TRP A 29 -20.87 17.52 -10.66
CA TRP A 29 -19.57 16.96 -11.05
C TRP A 29 -19.48 15.44 -10.84
N LYS A 30 -20.25 14.86 -9.90
CA LYS A 30 -20.28 13.41 -9.65
C LYS A 30 -20.71 12.61 -10.88
N LEU A 31 -21.50 13.19 -11.79
CA LEU A 31 -21.89 12.56 -13.05
C LEU A 31 -20.70 12.33 -13.99
N GLY A 32 -19.63 13.13 -13.86
CA GLY A 32 -18.38 12.94 -14.59
C GLY A 32 -17.41 11.94 -13.96
N GLY A 33 -17.71 11.45 -12.75
CA GLY A 33 -16.83 10.58 -11.97
C GLY A 33 -15.41 11.13 -11.85
N PHE A 34 -14.41 10.26 -12.03
CA PHE A 34 -12.99 10.62 -11.94
C PHE A 34 -12.51 11.68 -12.94
N ARG A 35 -13.24 11.92 -14.05
CA ARG A 35 -12.86 12.95 -15.03
C ARG A 35 -13.02 14.37 -14.49
N ALA A 36 -13.87 14.54 -13.48
CA ALA A 36 -14.08 15.81 -12.80
C ALA A 36 -13.17 15.98 -11.56
N CYS A 37 -12.41 14.96 -11.18
CA CYS A 37 -11.56 14.98 -9.99
C CYS A 37 -10.23 15.68 -10.25
N GLN A 38 -9.74 16.38 -9.22
CA GLN A 38 -8.46 17.07 -9.17
C GLN A 38 -7.49 16.34 -8.24
N GLY A 39 -6.21 16.70 -8.33
CA GLY A 39 -5.21 16.27 -7.35
C GLY A 39 -5.48 16.88 -5.97
N ALA A 40 -5.08 16.17 -4.93
CA ALA A 40 -5.15 16.59 -3.54
C ALA A 40 -3.81 16.34 -2.85
N GLY A 41 -3.46 17.17 -1.87
CA GLY A 41 -2.41 16.85 -0.91
C GLY A 41 -2.97 15.88 0.13
N ILE A 42 -2.27 14.78 0.41
CA ILE A 42 -2.72 13.76 1.35
C ILE A 42 -1.82 13.81 2.58
N THR A 43 -2.44 13.89 3.76
CA THR A 43 -1.75 13.98 5.04
C THR A 43 -1.69 12.60 5.71
N SER A 44 -2.80 11.85 5.72
CA SER A 44 -2.82 10.48 6.22
C SER A 44 -3.84 9.62 5.46
N VAL A 45 -3.55 8.32 5.42
CA VAL A 45 -4.46 7.28 4.95
C VAL A 45 -4.45 6.14 5.95
N GLU A 46 -5.60 5.88 6.56
CA GLU A 46 -5.79 4.79 7.51
C GLU A 46 -6.81 3.81 6.94
N VAL A 47 -6.41 2.56 6.75
CA VAL A 47 -7.27 1.52 6.20
C VAL A 47 -7.66 0.58 7.33
N SER A 48 -8.95 0.51 7.61
CA SER A 48 -9.56 -0.47 8.52
C SER A 48 -10.24 -1.59 7.72
N GLU A 49 -10.79 -2.59 8.40
CA GLU A 49 -11.50 -3.71 7.75
C GLU A 49 -12.79 -3.27 7.03
N THR A 50 -13.41 -2.16 7.44
CA THR A 50 -14.74 -1.75 6.97
C THR A 50 -14.77 -0.35 6.35
N ALA A 51 -13.72 0.45 6.56
CA ALA A 51 -13.63 1.81 6.02
C ALA A 51 -12.18 2.25 5.77
N VAL A 52 -12.01 3.18 4.83
CA VAL A 52 -10.76 3.91 4.63
C VAL A 52 -10.96 5.37 5.05
N HIS A 53 -10.16 5.81 6.02
CA HIS A 53 -10.08 7.19 6.47
C HIS A 53 -8.97 7.91 5.72
N ILE A 54 -9.27 9.06 5.15
CA ILE A 54 -8.31 9.88 4.41
C ILE A 54 -8.41 11.32 4.88
N THR A 55 -7.28 11.86 5.31
CA THR A 55 -7.14 13.29 5.61
C THR A 55 -6.22 13.95 4.59
N GLY A 56 -6.55 15.19 4.23
CA GLY A 56 -5.78 15.91 3.22
C GLY A 56 -6.22 17.35 3.05
N PHE A 57 -5.66 17.99 2.04
CA PHE A 57 -5.86 19.40 1.76
C PHE A 57 -5.80 19.72 0.26
N TYR A 58 -6.28 20.90 -0.11
CA TYR A 58 -6.16 21.43 -1.46
C TYR A 58 -4.73 21.97 -1.71
N PRO A 59 -3.97 21.45 -2.69
CA PRO A 59 -2.55 21.78 -2.85
C PRO A 59 -2.29 23.07 -3.64
N GLY A 60 -3.32 23.74 -4.17
CA GLY A 60 -3.15 24.93 -5.01
C GLY A 60 -3.00 26.21 -4.18
N SER A 61 -2.30 27.20 -4.75
CA SER A 61 -2.02 28.48 -4.09
C SER A 61 -3.25 29.38 -3.90
N PHE A 62 -4.33 29.13 -4.64
CA PHE A 62 -5.60 29.83 -4.47
C PHE A 62 -6.57 28.96 -3.68
N PRO A 63 -7.16 29.44 -2.57
CA PRO A 63 -8.01 28.61 -1.74
C PRO A 63 -9.24 28.14 -2.52
N GLU A 64 -9.34 26.83 -2.74
CA GLU A 64 -10.56 26.17 -3.19
C GLU A 64 -11.11 25.32 -2.05
N GLY A 65 -12.42 25.41 -1.80
CA GLY A 65 -13.05 24.63 -0.75
C GLY A 65 -13.44 23.23 -1.21
N PHE A 66 -13.49 22.30 -0.27
CA PHE A 66 -13.78 20.90 -0.54
C PHE A 66 -15.23 20.70 -1.02
N CYS A 67 -15.38 20.01 -2.16
CA CYS A 67 -16.67 19.67 -2.74
C CYS A 67 -17.04 18.19 -2.55
N GLY A 68 -16.18 17.38 -1.95
CA GLY A 68 -16.42 15.96 -1.74
C GLY A 68 -15.55 15.06 -2.61
N TYR A 69 -15.82 13.77 -2.50
CA TYR A 69 -15.06 12.72 -3.15
C TYR A 69 -15.94 11.83 -4.03
N TYR A 70 -15.29 11.11 -4.93
CA TYR A 70 -15.84 10.03 -5.72
C TYR A 70 -14.95 8.81 -5.52
N SER A 71 -15.54 7.67 -5.15
CA SER A 71 -14.79 6.44 -4.92
C SER A 71 -15.35 5.28 -5.75
N LYS A 72 -14.46 4.37 -6.12
CA LYS A 72 -14.80 3.11 -6.79
C LYS A 72 -13.87 2.01 -6.30
N GLU A 73 -14.45 0.94 -5.80
CA GLU A 73 -13.73 -0.29 -5.45
C GLU A 73 -13.66 -1.20 -6.69
N GLN A 74 -12.47 -1.69 -7.01
CA GLN A 74 -12.26 -2.63 -8.12
C GLN A 74 -10.99 -3.46 -7.87
N ASP A 75 -11.11 -4.79 -7.94
CA ASP A 75 -9.99 -5.75 -7.87
C ASP A 75 -9.11 -5.58 -6.62
N GLY A 76 -9.72 -5.34 -5.45
CA GLY A 76 -9.00 -5.10 -4.19
C GLY A 76 -8.30 -3.74 -4.13
N LYS A 77 -8.58 -2.84 -5.06
CA LYS A 77 -8.07 -1.47 -5.09
C LYS A 77 -9.21 -0.48 -4.86
N LEU A 78 -8.96 0.51 -4.01
CA LEU A 78 -9.87 1.64 -3.81
C LEU A 78 -9.37 2.84 -4.61
N TYR A 79 -10.08 3.19 -5.67
CA TYR A 79 -9.85 4.43 -6.40
C TYR A 79 -10.64 5.54 -5.75
N VAL A 80 -9.97 6.64 -5.37
CA VAL A 80 -10.58 7.83 -4.79
C VAL A 80 -10.17 9.06 -5.60
N GLY A 81 -11.12 9.95 -5.87
CA GLY A 81 -10.87 11.23 -6.50
C GLY A 81 -11.56 12.35 -5.73
N PHE A 82 -10.90 13.49 -5.61
CA PHE A 82 -11.39 14.64 -4.84
C PHE A 82 -11.80 15.77 -5.77
N ARG A 83 -12.79 16.56 -5.35
CA ARG A 83 -13.21 17.77 -6.06
C ARG A 83 -13.10 18.97 -5.15
N PHE A 84 -12.57 20.05 -5.70
CA PHE A 84 -12.52 21.36 -5.06
C PHE A 84 -13.20 22.40 -5.95
N SER A 85 -13.66 23.49 -5.34
CA SER A 85 -14.20 24.63 -6.08
C SER A 85 -14.05 25.92 -5.28
N ALA A 86 -13.51 26.95 -5.93
CA ALA A 86 -13.49 28.31 -5.38
C ALA A 86 -14.91 28.89 -5.19
N VAL A 87 -15.85 28.52 -6.07
CA VAL A 87 -17.20 29.12 -6.11
C VAL A 87 -18.24 28.29 -5.36
N PHE A 88 -18.08 26.97 -5.31
CA PHE A 88 -19.04 26.06 -4.69
C PHE A 88 -18.50 25.38 -3.43
N GLY A 89 -17.22 25.57 -3.08
CA GLY A 89 -16.60 25.05 -1.86
C GLY A 89 -16.51 26.05 -0.71
N PHE A 90 -16.94 27.30 -0.89
CA PHE A 90 -16.67 28.45 0.00
C PHE A 90 -17.12 28.32 1.47
N PHE A 91 -17.85 27.26 1.84
CA PHE A 91 -18.24 27.00 3.21
C PHE A 91 -17.19 26.22 4.01
N GLU A 92 -16.23 25.58 3.35
CA GLU A 92 -15.22 24.72 3.96
C GLU A 92 -13.82 25.13 3.51
N THR A 93 -12.85 25.01 4.41
CA THR A 93 -11.43 25.06 4.04
C THR A 93 -11.12 23.98 3.01
N GLY A 94 -10.04 24.12 2.25
CA GLY A 94 -9.61 23.08 1.30
C GLY A 94 -9.22 21.77 1.99
N ASP A 95 -9.07 21.79 3.31
CA ASP A 95 -8.81 20.65 4.17
C ASP A 95 -10.03 19.75 4.29
N PHE A 96 -9.80 18.45 4.26
CA PHE A 96 -10.86 17.45 4.35
C PHE A 96 -10.44 16.27 5.23
N ASP A 97 -11.44 15.73 5.90
CA ASP A 97 -11.38 14.49 6.66
C ASP A 97 -12.60 13.65 6.24
N ILE A 98 -12.34 12.53 5.57
CA ILE A 98 -13.39 11.70 5.00
C ILE A 98 -13.23 10.24 5.38
N THR A 99 -14.38 9.57 5.48
CA THR A 99 -14.49 8.13 5.72
C THR A 99 -15.19 7.50 4.54
N ILE A 100 -14.52 6.56 3.86
CA ILE A 100 -15.06 5.83 2.73
C ILE A 100 -15.39 4.41 3.17
N PRO A 101 -16.66 4.00 3.22
CA PRO A 101 -17.00 2.62 3.52
C PRO A 101 -16.56 1.70 2.37
N ILE A 102 -15.97 0.56 2.72
CA ILE A 102 -15.49 -0.46 1.78
C ILE A 102 -16.24 -1.77 1.99
N LYS A 103 -16.35 -2.59 0.94
CA LYS A 103 -17.06 -3.87 1.00
C LYS A 103 -16.11 -5.06 1.07
N GLY A 104 -14.98 -4.98 0.40
CA GLY A 104 -13.94 -6.00 0.38
C GLY A 104 -12.63 -5.53 1.01
N LYS A 105 -11.68 -6.46 1.11
CA LYS A 105 -10.32 -6.16 1.57
C LYS A 105 -9.61 -5.28 0.53
N ILE A 106 -9.13 -4.12 0.97
CA ILE A 106 -8.37 -3.20 0.14
C ILE A 106 -6.87 -3.44 0.33
N ASN A 107 -6.20 -3.72 -0.78
CA ASN A 107 -4.75 -3.91 -0.87
C ASN A 107 -4.03 -2.63 -1.32
N GLU A 108 -4.75 -1.71 -1.97
CA GLU A 108 -4.16 -0.46 -2.45
C GLU A 108 -5.21 0.65 -2.51
N VAL A 109 -4.87 1.85 -2.04
CA VAL A 109 -5.68 3.06 -2.19
C VAL A 109 -4.99 3.96 -3.20
N ILE A 110 -5.72 4.32 -4.25
CA ILE A 110 -5.20 5.07 -5.41
C ILE A 110 -5.97 6.37 -5.55
N LEU A 111 -5.25 7.49 -5.53
CA LEU A 111 -5.76 8.78 -5.98
C LEU A 111 -5.89 8.75 -7.50
N LYS A 112 -7.11 8.90 -8.00
CA LYS A 112 -7.41 8.93 -9.43
C LYS A 112 -7.98 10.29 -9.84
N THR A 113 -7.33 10.89 -10.82
CA THR A 113 -7.74 12.12 -11.47
C THR A 113 -8.05 11.86 -12.95
N ARG A 114 -8.40 12.92 -13.69
CA ARG A 114 -8.56 12.82 -15.15
C ARG A 114 -7.28 12.38 -15.88
N MET A 115 -6.12 12.85 -15.40
CA MET A 115 -4.85 12.74 -16.13
C MET A 115 -3.90 11.71 -15.51
N ASN A 116 -3.98 11.52 -14.18
CA ASN A 116 -3.01 10.76 -13.41
C ASN A 116 -3.66 9.86 -12.36
N GLU A 117 -2.95 8.79 -12.03
CA GLU A 117 -3.18 7.93 -10.88
C GLU A 117 -1.94 7.93 -9.98
N ALA A 118 -2.14 8.00 -8.67
CA ALA A 118 -1.06 7.94 -7.69
C ALA A 118 -1.45 7.00 -6.55
N SER A 119 -0.57 6.06 -6.21
CA SER A 119 -0.76 5.19 -5.05
C SER A 119 -0.59 6.02 -3.78
N LEU A 120 -1.64 6.11 -2.96
CA LEU A 120 -1.62 6.83 -1.68
C LEU A 120 -1.23 5.93 -0.53
N TRP A 121 -1.67 4.68 -0.60
CA TRP A 121 -1.41 3.67 0.38
C TRP A 121 -1.41 2.32 -0.30
N ARG A 122 -0.48 1.47 0.10
CA ARG A 122 -0.48 0.06 -0.26
C ARG A 122 -0.50 -0.71 1.04
N ALA A 123 -1.36 -1.72 1.10
CA ALA A 123 -1.28 -2.70 2.16
C ALA A 123 0.17 -3.19 2.18
N PRO A 124 0.80 -3.29 3.36
CA PRO A 124 2.08 -3.96 3.46
C PRO A 124 1.96 -5.28 2.69
N THR A 125 2.69 -5.43 1.60
CA THR A 125 2.83 -6.70 0.91
C THR A 125 3.58 -7.60 1.89
N GLY A 126 2.80 -8.29 2.73
CA GLY A 126 3.23 -9.28 3.70
C GLY A 126 4.49 -8.93 4.47
N PHE A 127 4.41 -8.01 5.45
CA PHE A 127 4.96 -8.40 6.74
C PHE A 127 3.86 -9.20 7.44
N LEU A 128 3.68 -10.47 7.02
CA LEU A 128 2.91 -11.39 7.84
C LEU A 128 3.69 -11.58 9.16
N PRO A 129 3.08 -11.89 10.31
CA PRO A 129 3.86 -12.41 11.42
C PRO A 129 4.70 -13.60 10.91
N GLN A 130 5.90 -13.81 11.45
CA GLN A 130 6.83 -14.85 10.95
C GLN A 130 6.19 -16.25 10.87
N SER A 131 5.18 -16.52 11.71
CA SER A 131 4.36 -17.73 11.68
C SER A 131 3.50 -17.90 10.42
N GLU A 132 3.20 -16.83 9.70
CA GLU A 132 2.34 -16.82 8.49
C GLU A 132 3.11 -16.42 7.22
N GLN A 133 4.35 -15.95 7.35
CA GLN A 133 5.20 -15.67 6.18
C GLN A 133 5.57 -17.00 5.49
N TYR A 134 5.35 -17.07 4.19
CA TYR A 134 5.74 -18.20 3.34
C TYR A 134 7.03 -17.84 2.61
N GLY A 135 7.93 -18.78 2.40
CA GLY A 135 9.22 -18.50 1.73
C GLY A 135 10.41 -19.06 2.47
N VAL A 136 11.56 -18.39 2.35
CA VAL A 136 12.84 -18.89 2.85
C VAL A 136 13.22 -18.23 4.16
N TYR A 137 13.59 -19.05 5.14
CA TYR A 137 14.07 -18.65 6.46
C TYR A 137 15.50 -19.11 6.66
N VAL A 138 16.30 -18.27 7.29
CA VAL A 138 17.70 -18.59 7.59
C VAL A 138 17.99 -18.34 9.06
N LYS A 139 18.42 -19.37 9.79
CA LYS A 139 18.96 -19.27 11.15
C LYS A 139 20.49 -19.28 11.11
N LEU A 140 21.09 -18.47 11.96
CA LEU A 140 22.54 -18.38 12.10
C LEU A 140 22.98 -19.04 13.40
N GLU A 141 23.88 -20.03 13.33
CA GLU A 141 24.62 -20.54 14.50
C GLU A 141 25.98 -19.84 14.67
N ARG A 142 26.34 -19.00 13.69
CA ARG A 142 27.57 -18.21 13.68
C ARG A 142 27.29 -16.79 14.16
N ASN A 143 28.23 -16.24 14.91
CA ASN A 143 28.19 -14.88 15.44
C ASN A 143 29.17 -13.92 14.72
N ASP A 144 29.82 -14.37 13.65
CA ASP A 144 30.76 -13.59 12.84
C ASP A 144 30.16 -13.15 11.49
N VAL A 145 28.89 -13.49 11.24
CA VAL A 145 28.16 -13.15 10.01
C VAL A 145 27.57 -11.75 10.14
N VAL A 146 27.95 -10.84 9.24
CA VAL A 146 27.38 -9.47 9.19
C VAL A 146 26.36 -9.30 8.06
N SER A 147 26.37 -10.22 7.10
CA SER A 147 25.47 -10.18 5.95
C SER A 147 25.05 -11.56 5.49
N VAL A 148 23.76 -11.70 5.16
CA VAL A 148 23.19 -12.88 4.51
C VAL A 148 22.43 -12.41 3.28
N SER A 149 22.68 -13.02 2.13
CA SER A 149 22.00 -12.70 0.88
C SER A 149 21.42 -13.93 0.21
N MET A 150 20.24 -13.76 -0.36
CA MET A 150 19.53 -14.70 -1.22
C MET A 150 19.51 -14.16 -2.65
N SER A 151 19.88 -15.01 -3.60
CA SER A 151 19.87 -14.67 -5.03
C SER A 151 19.20 -15.75 -5.87
N TYR A 152 18.33 -15.35 -6.79
CA TYR A 152 17.68 -16.21 -7.80
C TYR A 152 17.29 -15.35 -9.01
N ASP A 153 17.34 -15.91 -10.23
CA ASP A 153 16.94 -15.28 -11.50
C ASP A 153 17.12 -13.74 -11.62
N GLY A 154 18.35 -13.25 -11.44
CA GLY A 154 18.67 -11.82 -11.54
C GLY A 154 18.21 -10.94 -10.37
N PHE A 155 17.47 -11.51 -9.42
CA PHE A 155 17.11 -10.91 -8.13
C PHE A 155 18.19 -11.22 -7.09
N ASN A 156 18.59 -10.20 -6.33
CA ASN A 156 19.55 -10.32 -5.24
C ASN A 156 19.06 -9.46 -4.07
N ARG A 157 18.67 -10.12 -2.97
CA ARG A 157 18.21 -9.49 -1.74
C ARG A 157 19.08 -9.96 -0.60
N GLY A 158 19.55 -9.03 0.21
CA GLY A 158 20.35 -9.36 1.38
C GLY A 158 19.98 -8.52 2.57
N MET A 159 20.27 -9.05 3.74
CA MET A 159 20.15 -8.38 5.01
C MET A 159 21.55 -8.13 5.55
N ASN A 160 21.80 -6.87 5.90
CA ASN A 160 22.99 -6.42 6.63
C ASN A 160 22.50 -5.56 7.78
N ASN A 161 23.16 -5.60 8.94
CA ASN A 161 22.94 -4.55 9.93
C ASN A 161 23.50 -3.23 9.39
N ALA A 162 22.76 -2.13 9.58
CA ALA A 162 23.16 -0.81 9.08
C ALA A 162 24.47 -0.29 9.70
N ASP A 163 24.84 -0.85 10.86
CA ASP A 163 26.08 -0.56 11.61
C ASP A 163 27.21 -1.57 11.35
N LEU A 164 27.02 -2.52 10.43
CA LEU A 164 27.96 -3.61 10.10
C LEU A 164 28.29 -4.54 11.28
N THR A 165 27.46 -4.55 12.31
CA THR A 165 27.57 -5.54 13.39
C THR A 165 27.11 -6.92 12.93
N ALA A 166 27.53 -7.95 13.68
CA ALA A 166 27.08 -9.31 13.41
C ALA A 166 25.57 -9.43 13.63
N ILE A 167 24.93 -10.20 12.76
CA ILE A 167 23.51 -10.53 12.85
C ILE A 167 23.31 -11.44 14.06
N GLU A 168 22.23 -11.21 14.81
CA GLU A 168 21.92 -12.02 15.99
C GLU A 168 21.75 -13.50 15.62
N SER A 169 22.47 -14.36 16.33
CA SER A 169 22.46 -15.82 16.14
C SER A 169 21.32 -16.46 16.94
N GLY A 170 20.77 -17.57 16.43
CA GLY A 170 19.85 -18.44 17.16
C GLY A 170 18.37 -18.31 16.78
N GLU A 171 17.96 -17.23 16.11
CA GLU A 171 16.60 -17.07 15.58
C GLU A 171 16.56 -17.20 14.05
N TYR A 172 15.42 -17.65 13.52
CA TYR A 172 15.18 -17.66 12.08
C TYR A 172 14.92 -16.24 11.59
N ILE A 173 15.56 -15.91 10.47
CA ILE A 173 15.42 -14.62 9.81
C ILE A 173 14.66 -14.86 8.51
N PHE A 174 13.59 -14.12 8.28
CA PHE A 174 12.86 -14.15 7.03
C PHE A 174 13.68 -13.50 5.91
N MET A 175 13.93 -14.22 4.84
CA MET A 175 14.70 -13.73 3.70
C MET A 175 13.79 -13.11 2.65
N ASP A 176 12.84 -13.91 2.15
CA ASP A 176 11.96 -13.50 1.06
C ASP A 176 10.80 -14.47 0.83
N ASN A 177 9.71 -13.95 0.26
CA ASN A 177 8.54 -14.71 -0.19
C ASN A 177 8.30 -14.63 -1.70
N ASP A 178 8.94 -13.70 -2.41
CA ASP A 178 8.73 -13.49 -3.85
C ASP A 178 9.08 -14.74 -4.67
N ILE A 179 10.06 -15.54 -4.21
CA ILE A 179 10.42 -16.83 -4.83
C ILE A 179 9.23 -17.81 -4.92
N MET A 180 8.28 -17.73 -3.99
CA MET A 180 7.08 -18.57 -4.03
C MET A 180 6.19 -18.19 -5.20
N MET A 181 6.01 -16.88 -5.46
CA MET A 181 5.21 -16.42 -6.60
C MET A 181 5.88 -16.83 -7.91
N VAL A 182 7.21 -16.69 -7.99
CA VAL A 182 7.99 -17.17 -9.16
C VAL A 182 7.81 -18.68 -9.37
N SER A 183 7.87 -19.49 -8.32
CA SER A 183 7.67 -20.94 -8.43
C SER A 183 6.24 -21.31 -8.83
N LYS A 184 5.23 -20.60 -8.32
CA LYS A 184 3.81 -20.78 -8.71
C LYS A 184 3.59 -20.45 -10.17
N ASP A 185 4.12 -19.32 -10.64
CA ASP A 185 3.96 -18.87 -12.02
C ASP A 185 4.68 -19.78 -13.02
N ALA A 186 5.87 -20.26 -12.64
CA ALA A 186 6.64 -21.21 -13.45
C ALA A 186 6.09 -22.65 -13.39
N GLY A 187 5.26 -22.96 -12.40
CA GLY A 187 4.77 -24.32 -12.12
C GLY A 187 5.88 -25.33 -11.84
N THR A 188 7.07 -24.86 -11.45
CA THR A 188 8.27 -25.67 -11.24
C THR A 188 9.11 -25.12 -10.08
N PRO A 189 9.95 -25.96 -9.43
CA PRO A 189 10.87 -25.49 -8.40
C PRO A 189 11.87 -24.47 -8.94
N VAL A 190 12.12 -23.41 -8.16
CA VAL A 190 13.00 -22.30 -8.54
C VAL A 190 14.35 -22.43 -7.82
N PRO A 191 15.48 -22.49 -8.56
CA PRO A 191 16.79 -22.54 -7.95
C PRO A 191 17.18 -21.19 -7.35
N PHE A 192 17.76 -21.20 -6.15
CA PHE A 192 18.29 -20.02 -5.48
C PHE A 192 19.60 -20.33 -4.74
N ARG A 193 20.33 -19.29 -4.35
CA ARG A 193 21.58 -19.39 -3.60
C ARG A 193 21.52 -18.51 -2.36
N ILE A 194 21.97 -19.07 -1.23
CA ILE A 194 22.25 -18.33 0.00
C ILE A 194 23.76 -18.10 0.09
N THR A 195 24.15 -16.90 0.51
CA THR A 195 25.54 -16.53 0.78
C THR A 195 25.62 -15.72 2.06
N ALA A 196 26.49 -16.12 2.98
CA ALA A 196 26.79 -15.39 4.20
C ALA A 196 28.22 -14.82 4.14
N LYS A 197 28.42 -13.59 4.62
CA LYS A 197 29.72 -12.95 4.67
C LYS A 197 30.04 -12.37 6.05
N ASP A 198 31.34 -12.35 6.36
CA ASP A 198 31.90 -11.69 7.53
C ASP A 198 32.06 -10.18 7.34
N ALA A 199 32.56 -9.49 8.38
CA ALA A 199 32.82 -8.05 8.39
C ALA A 199 33.82 -7.60 7.31
N ASP A 200 34.73 -8.48 6.89
CA ASP A 200 35.70 -8.22 5.82
C ASP A 200 35.08 -8.42 4.42
N GLY A 201 33.80 -8.85 4.35
CA GLY A 201 33.11 -9.18 3.12
C GLY A 201 33.50 -10.54 2.52
N ARG A 202 34.23 -11.38 3.25
CA ARG A 202 34.59 -12.74 2.82
C ARG A 202 33.40 -13.66 2.99
N ILE A 203 33.21 -14.55 2.01
CA ILE A 203 32.15 -15.55 2.05
C ILE A 203 32.52 -16.62 3.09
N VAL A 204 31.75 -16.70 4.16
CA VAL A 204 31.93 -17.70 5.24
C VAL A 204 31.02 -18.91 5.06
N ALA A 205 29.93 -18.78 4.29
CA ALA A 205 29.06 -19.89 3.90
C ALA A 205 28.38 -19.59 2.55
N SER A 206 28.19 -20.61 1.71
CA SER A 206 27.34 -20.51 0.52
C SER A 206 26.73 -21.86 0.16
N GLY A 207 25.46 -21.85 -0.24
CA GLY A 207 24.72 -23.06 -0.61
C GLY A 207 23.70 -22.76 -1.71
N ALA A 208 23.45 -23.74 -2.57
CA ALA A 208 22.44 -23.66 -3.62
C ALA A 208 21.30 -24.62 -3.30
N PHE A 209 20.07 -24.13 -3.45
CA PHE A 209 18.84 -24.79 -3.04
C PHE A 209 17.77 -24.61 -4.13
N SER A 210 16.66 -25.32 -4.01
CA SER A 210 15.52 -25.21 -4.92
C SER A 210 14.24 -25.07 -4.11
N PHE A 211 13.51 -23.97 -4.32
CA PHE A 211 12.26 -23.72 -3.62
C PHE A 211 11.08 -24.21 -4.47
N ASP A 212 10.25 -25.08 -3.90
CA ASP A 212 8.98 -25.50 -4.50
C ASP A 212 7.82 -24.83 -3.76
N ALA A 213 6.92 -24.19 -4.50
CA ALA A 213 5.73 -23.56 -3.96
C ALA A 213 4.82 -24.49 -3.14
N GLN A 214 4.91 -25.81 -3.33
CA GLN A 214 4.17 -26.80 -2.53
C GLN A 214 4.66 -26.93 -1.09
N VAL A 215 5.93 -26.62 -0.83
CA VAL A 215 6.53 -26.75 0.51
C VAL A 215 6.14 -25.56 1.39
N GLU A 216 5.69 -24.45 0.80
CA GLU A 216 5.26 -23.20 1.44
C GLU A 216 6.37 -22.46 2.22
N LYS A 217 7.15 -23.15 3.05
CA LYS A 217 8.25 -22.61 3.86
C LYS A 217 9.48 -23.50 3.78
N MET A 218 10.65 -22.90 3.64
CA MET A 218 11.94 -23.61 3.67
C MET A 218 12.81 -23.00 4.77
N PHE A 219 13.20 -23.83 5.74
CA PHE A 219 14.06 -23.44 6.85
C PHE A 219 15.49 -23.90 6.59
N LEU A 220 16.43 -22.97 6.68
CA LEU A 220 17.85 -23.22 6.48
C LEU A 220 18.64 -22.78 7.71
N THR A 221 19.61 -23.57 8.11
CA THR A 221 20.56 -23.22 9.17
C THR A 221 21.96 -23.07 8.60
N ILE A 222 22.59 -21.92 8.86
CA ILE A 222 24.03 -21.71 8.63
C ILE A 222 24.76 -22.16 9.88
N THR A 223 25.42 -23.31 9.78
CA THR A 223 26.06 -23.99 10.90
C THR A 223 27.35 -23.30 11.31
N ALA A 224 27.79 -23.56 12.55
CA ALA A 224 29.06 -23.03 13.08
C ALA A 224 30.27 -23.36 12.19
N ASP A 225 30.27 -24.51 11.49
CA ASP A 225 31.35 -24.95 10.60
C ASP A 225 31.27 -24.38 9.16
N GLY A 226 30.33 -23.47 8.89
CA GLY A 226 30.23 -22.77 7.60
C GLY A 226 29.50 -23.58 6.51
N ARG A 227 28.69 -24.57 6.90
CA ARG A 227 27.77 -25.27 6.00
C ARG A 227 26.38 -24.64 6.08
N ILE A 228 25.56 -24.90 5.06
CA ILE A 228 24.14 -24.53 5.07
C ILE A 228 23.34 -25.82 4.96
N MET A 229 22.50 -26.08 5.94
CA MET A 229 21.64 -27.26 6.01
C MET A 229 20.18 -26.87 5.93
N GLU A 230 19.35 -27.73 5.34
CA GLU A 230 17.90 -27.59 5.35
C GLU A 230 17.32 -28.30 6.57
N ASP A 231 16.53 -27.58 7.35
CA ASP A 231 15.88 -28.08 8.56
C ASP A 231 14.55 -28.70 8.16
N LYS A 232 14.55 -30.02 7.91
CA LYS A 232 13.38 -30.75 7.37
C LYS A 232 12.27 -31.03 8.38
N ASP A 233 12.50 -30.74 9.65
CA ASP A 233 11.62 -31.14 10.76
C ASP A 233 11.05 -29.95 11.57
N ASP A 234 11.32 -28.69 11.19
CA ASP A 234 10.73 -27.50 11.83
C ASP A 234 9.34 -27.18 11.23
N GLU A 235 8.39 -28.11 11.39
CA GLU A 235 6.96 -27.81 11.30
C GLU A 235 6.50 -27.20 12.63
N GLY A 236 6.80 -25.93 12.83
CA GLY A 236 6.27 -25.13 13.95
C GLY A 236 4.76 -24.94 13.86
#